data_AF-W8L8D8-F1
#
_entry.id   AF-W8L8D8-F1
#
_cell.length_a   1.000
_cell.length_b   1.000
_cell.length_c   1.000
_cell.angle_alpha   90.00
_cell.angle_beta   90.00
_cell.angle_gamma   90.00
#
_symmetry.space_group_name_H-M   'P 1'
#
loop_
_entity.id
_entity.type
_entity.pdbx_description
1 polymer ?
#
loop_
_entity_poly.entity_id
_entity_poly.type
_entity_poly.pdbx_seq_one_letter_code
_entity_poly.pdbx_strand_id
1 'polypeptide(L)'
;MTSVIELYEQISSAPDEKTRARLIVEAIEHVERRFPAVNDLATNASLRETELRLQKEIEQLRGDLQKEIEQLRGDLQKEIEQLRAETRQIEGNLRRDIEQLRAETAHHKVDIIKWTLGALLAYAVLTLGAMRFLVG
;
A
#
# COMPACT_ATOMS: atom_id res chain seq x y z
N MET A 1 19.31 47.62 42.50
CA MET A 1 19.32 47.10 41.11
C MET A 1 20.44 47.83 40.44
N THR A 2 21.59 47.19 40.22
CA THR A 2 22.73 47.89 39.59
C THR A 2 22.34 48.20 38.15
N SER A 3 22.14 49.47 37.85
CA SER A 3 21.80 49.89 36.48
C SER A 3 22.98 49.63 35.56
N VAL A 4 22.75 49.35 34.28
CA VAL A 4 23.82 49.24 33.26
C VAL A 4 24.72 50.49 33.27
N ILE A 5 24.13 51.65 33.62
CA ILE A 5 24.83 52.92 33.77
C ILE A 5 25.75 52.93 35.00
N GLU A 6 25.31 52.36 36.12
CA GLU A 6 26.14 52.26 37.34
C GLU A 6 27.31 51.29 37.15
N LEU A 7 27.09 50.18 36.41
CA LEU A 7 28.17 49.26 36.07
C LEU A 7 29.20 49.91 35.13
N TYR A 8 28.73 50.68 34.16
CA TYR A 8 29.61 51.43 33.26
C TYR A 8 30.48 52.44 34.04
N GLU A 9 29.89 53.21 34.96
CA GLU A 9 30.62 54.15 35.83
C GLU A 9 31.61 53.43 36.75
N GLN A 10 31.27 52.26 37.28
CA GLN A 10 32.18 51.46 38.11
C GLN A 10 33.37 50.91 37.32
N ILE A 11 33.15 50.48 36.07
CA ILE A 11 34.23 49.97 35.19
C ILE A 11 35.11 51.12 34.68
N SER A 12 34.52 52.28 34.34
CA SER A 12 35.25 53.44 33.84
C SER A 12 36.10 54.11 34.93
N SER A 13 35.62 54.10 36.17
CA SER A 13 36.29 54.70 37.34
C SER A 13 37.27 53.75 38.04
N ALA A 14 37.38 52.49 37.58
CA ALA A 14 38.26 51.50 38.21
C ALA A 14 39.75 51.83 37.98
N PRO A 15 40.59 51.76 39.03
CA PRO A 15 41.97 52.23 38.99
C PRO A 15 42.93 51.33 38.19
N ASP A 16 42.60 50.05 38.00
CA ASP A 16 43.46 49.07 37.35
C ASP A 16 42.68 48.03 36.51
N GLU A 17 43.36 47.44 35.52
CA GLU A 17 42.81 46.44 34.59
C GLU A 17 42.20 45.24 35.32
N LYS A 18 42.80 44.82 36.44
CA LYS A 18 42.37 43.64 37.20
C LYS A 18 41.08 43.91 37.96
N THR A 19 40.91 45.12 38.49
CA THR A 19 39.64 45.56 39.10
C THR A 19 38.55 45.69 38.05
N ARG A 20 38.84 46.24 36.86
CA ARG A 20 37.88 46.25 35.73
C ARG A 20 37.43 44.83 35.36
N ALA A 21 38.38 43.91 35.20
CA ALA A 21 38.07 42.52 34.86
C ALA A 21 37.19 41.84 35.93
N ARG A 22 37.44 42.09 37.21
CA ARG A 22 36.59 41.57 38.30
C ARG A 22 35.17 42.09 38.23
N LEU A 23 34.99 43.40 38.02
CA LEU A 23 33.66 44.01 37.92
C LEU A 23 32.86 43.45 36.74
N ILE A 24 33.51 43.18 35.61
CA ILE A 24 32.89 42.54 34.43
C ILE A 24 32.47 41.10 34.77
N VAL A 25 33.35 40.31 35.38
CA VAL A 25 33.04 38.92 35.76
C VAL A 25 31.90 38.86 36.79
N GLU A 26 31.91 39.74 37.78
CA GLU A 26 30.86 39.83 38.81
C GLU A 26 29.50 40.23 38.20
N ALA A 27 29.50 41.15 37.24
CA ALA A 27 28.30 41.50 36.50
C ALA A 27 27.75 40.35 35.66
N ILE A 28 28.62 39.60 34.97
CA ILE A 28 28.25 38.42 34.19
C ILE A 28 27.67 37.33 35.10
N GLU A 29 28.32 37.02 36.22
CA GLU A 29 27.80 36.07 37.22
C GLU A 29 26.44 36.52 37.78
N HIS A 30 26.26 37.82 38.03
CA HIS A 30 24.99 38.35 38.54
C HIS A 30 23.86 38.20 37.51
N VAL A 31 24.16 38.40 36.22
CA VAL A 31 23.21 38.19 35.11
C VAL A 31 22.88 36.71 34.95
N GLU A 32 23.88 35.82 35.01
CA GLU A 32 23.70 34.38 34.88
C GLU A 32 22.85 33.80 36.02
N ARG A 33 23.07 34.25 37.27
CA ARG A 33 22.21 33.88 38.42
C ARG A 33 20.78 34.43 38.28
N ARG A 34 20.62 35.58 37.63
CA ARG A 34 19.30 36.22 37.44
C ARG A 34 18.48 35.53 36.35
N PHE A 35 19.13 35.02 35.32
CA PHE A 35 18.49 34.35 34.20
C PHE A 35 19.13 32.99 33.91
N PRO A 36 18.98 32.01 34.81
CA PRO A 36 19.53 30.66 34.61
C PRO A 36 18.95 29.98 33.35
N ALA A 37 17.76 30.39 32.93
CA ALA A 37 17.10 29.92 31.71
C ALA A 37 17.85 30.29 30.41
N VAL A 38 18.80 31.24 30.44
CA VAL A 38 19.58 31.61 29.23
C VAL A 38 20.47 30.47 28.75
N ASN A 39 20.93 29.61 29.66
CA ASN A 39 21.69 28.40 29.31
C ASN A 39 20.80 27.30 28.70
N ASP A 40 19.49 27.34 28.94
CA ASP A 40 18.49 26.42 28.37
C ASP A 40 17.83 26.96 27.09
N LEU A 41 18.20 28.17 26.63
CA LEU A 41 17.66 28.71 25.39
C LEU A 41 18.20 27.93 24.19
N ALA A 42 17.30 27.46 23.34
CA ALA A 42 17.66 26.90 22.05
C ALA A 42 18.42 27.96 21.25
N THR A 43 19.71 27.70 21.01
CA THR A 43 20.54 28.61 20.21
C THR A 43 20.15 28.52 18.75
N ASN A 44 20.41 29.57 17.96
CA ASN A 44 20.21 29.53 16.50
C ASN A 44 20.97 28.38 15.84
N ALA A 45 22.12 27.98 16.41
CA ALA A 45 22.88 26.82 15.94
C ALA A 45 22.10 25.52 16.19
N SER A 46 21.55 25.33 17.40
CA SER A 46 20.75 24.15 17.77
C SER A 46 19.46 24.04 16.94
N LEU A 47 18.81 25.18 16.66
CA LEU A 47 17.63 25.24 15.80
C LEU A 47 17.97 24.85 14.35
N ARG A 48 19.08 25.38 13.81
CA ARG A 48 19.54 25.07 12.46
C ARG A 48 19.95 23.61 12.30
N GLU A 49 20.59 23.02 13.32
CA GLU A 49 20.89 21.59 13.34
C GLU A 49 19.61 20.76 13.31
N THR A 50 18.62 21.12 14.13
CA THR A 50 17.32 20.43 14.17
C THR A 50 16.59 20.57 12.83
N GLU A 51 16.60 21.75 12.21
CA GLU A 51 16.00 21.99 10.89
C GLU A 51 16.66 21.12 9.82
N LEU A 52 17.98 21.08 9.77
CA LEU A 52 18.72 20.23 8.82
C LEU A 52 18.44 18.73 9.05
N ARG A 53 18.34 18.30 10.31
CA ARG A 53 17.98 16.92 10.64
C ARG A 53 16.57 16.59 10.16
N LEU A 54 15.60 17.46 10.42
CA LEU A 54 14.22 17.28 9.97
C LEU A 54 14.11 17.29 8.43
N GLN A 55 14.82 18.18 7.74
CA GLN A 55 14.87 18.18 6.27
C GLN A 55 15.38 16.83 5.74
N LYS A 56 16.44 16.30 6.33
CA LYS A 56 16.99 14.99 5.97
C LYS A 56 15.99 13.85 6.23
N GLU A 57 15.34 13.84 7.39
CA GLU A 57 14.32 12.84 7.73
C GLU A 57 13.13 12.89 6.76
N ILE A 58 12.67 14.09 6.39
CA ILE A 58 11.60 14.28 5.42
C ILE A 58 12.00 13.75 4.05
N GLU A 59 13.22 14.01 3.61
CA GLU A 59 13.72 13.54 2.30
C GLU A 59 13.91 12.03 2.27
N GLN A 60 14.38 11.43 3.36
CA GLN A 60 14.44 9.98 3.53
C GLN A 60 13.04 9.35 3.48
N LEU A 61 12.09 9.86 4.25
CA LEU A 61 10.71 9.38 4.26
C LEU A 61 10.05 9.49 2.88
N ARG A 62 10.28 10.59 2.16
CA ARG A 62 9.80 10.75 0.77
C ARG A 62 10.39 9.69 -0.16
N GLY A 63 11.69 9.43 -0.05
CA GLY A 63 12.36 8.39 -0.84
C GLY A 63 11.83 6.99 -0.54
N ASP A 64 11.60 6.67 0.73
CA ASP A 64 11.08 5.37 1.15
C ASP A 64 9.62 5.18 0.71
N LEU A 65 8.77 6.19 0.87
CA LEU A 65 7.40 6.18 0.34
C LEU A 65 7.36 6.00 -1.17
N GLN A 66 8.25 6.66 -1.91
CA GLN A 66 8.31 6.51 -3.37
C GLN A 66 8.68 5.08 -3.78
N LYS A 67 9.62 4.44 -3.07
CA LYS A 67 9.98 3.03 -3.31
C LYS A 67 8.83 2.10 -2.99
N GLU A 68 8.15 2.30 -1.86
CA GLU A 68 7.01 1.47 -1.46
C GLU A 68 5.85 1.57 -2.46
N ILE A 69 5.55 2.78 -2.95
CA ILE A 69 4.56 3.00 -4.01
C ILE A 69 4.95 2.25 -5.30
N GLU A 70 6.21 2.30 -5.71
CA GLU A 70 6.66 1.63 -6.93
C GLU A 70 6.63 0.11 -6.78
N GLN A 71 6.99 -0.42 -5.61
CA GLN A 71 6.88 -1.83 -5.30
C GLN A 71 5.42 -2.30 -5.34
N LEU A 72 4.52 -1.59 -4.65
CA LEU A 72 3.08 -1.88 -4.66
C LEU A 72 2.49 -1.84 -6.07
N ARG A 73 2.90 -0.88 -6.90
CA ARG A 73 2.50 -0.83 -8.31
C ARG A 73 2.97 -2.07 -9.09
N GLY A 74 4.21 -2.49 -8.90
CA GLY A 74 4.77 -3.68 -9.53
C GLY A 74 4.05 -4.96 -9.10
N ASP A 75 3.74 -5.08 -7.81
CA ASP A 75 3.02 -6.25 -7.28
C ASP A 75 1.57 -6.30 -7.79
N LEU A 76 0.87 -5.16 -7.81
CA LEU A 76 -0.48 -5.06 -8.40
C LEU A 76 -0.49 -5.39 -9.90
N GLN A 77 0.53 -4.98 -10.65
CA GLN A 77 0.63 -5.34 -12.08
C GLN A 77 0.75 -6.85 -12.27
N LYS A 78 1.58 -7.53 -11.45
CA LYS A 78 1.71 -8.99 -11.50
C LYS A 78 0.40 -9.69 -11.14
N GLU A 79 -0.30 -9.24 -10.10
CA GLU A 79 -1.60 -9.81 -9.71
C GLU A 79 -2.63 -9.64 -10.84
N ILE A 80 -2.68 -8.46 -11.48
CA ILE A 80 -3.57 -8.23 -12.63
C ILE A 80 -3.24 -9.16 -13.79
N GLU A 81 -1.96 -9.36 -14.10
CA GLU A 81 -1.53 -10.28 -15.16
C GLU A 81 -1.89 -11.74 -14.84
N GLN A 82 -1.69 -12.16 -13.59
CA GLN A 82 -2.08 -13.48 -13.12
C GLN A 82 -3.59 -13.70 -13.24
N LEU A 83 -4.40 -12.77 -12.74
CA LEU A 83 -5.87 -12.85 -12.83
C LEU A 83 -6.36 -12.88 -14.28
N ARG A 84 -5.71 -12.13 -15.18
CA ARG A 84 -6.01 -12.19 -16.62
C ARG A 84 -5.67 -13.56 -17.22
N ALA A 85 -4.56 -14.17 -16.82
CA ALA A 85 -4.18 -15.51 -17.27
C ALA A 85 -5.17 -16.56 -16.76
N GLU A 86 -5.53 -16.51 -15.48
CA GLU A 86 -6.54 -17.38 -14.87
C GLU A 86 -7.90 -17.24 -15.56
N THR A 87 -8.34 -16.00 -15.82
CA THR A 87 -9.59 -15.74 -16.55
C THR A 87 -9.58 -16.38 -17.95
N ARG A 88 -8.49 -16.20 -18.71
CA ARG A 88 -8.36 -16.83 -20.05
C ARG A 88 -8.37 -18.35 -19.98
N GLN A 89 -7.75 -18.92 -18.95
CA GLN A 89 -7.75 -20.37 -18.73
C GLN A 89 -9.16 -20.87 -18.42
N ILE A 90 -9.91 -20.17 -17.56
CA ILE A 90 -11.30 -20.49 -17.25
C ILE A 90 -12.16 -20.40 -18.51
N GLU A 91 -12.05 -19.32 -19.28
CA GLU A 91 -12.76 -19.17 -20.56
C GLU A 91 -12.45 -20.31 -21.54
N GLY A 92 -11.18 -20.69 -21.65
CA GLY A 92 -10.75 -21.81 -22.49
C GLY A 92 -11.33 -23.15 -22.04
N ASN A 93 -11.36 -23.41 -20.72
CA ASN A 93 -11.96 -24.61 -20.17
C ASN A 93 -13.47 -24.65 -20.41
N LEU A 94 -14.18 -23.56 -20.14
CA LEU A 94 -15.62 -23.46 -20.39
C LEU A 94 -15.98 -23.68 -21.86
N ARG A 95 -15.16 -23.17 -22.80
CA ARG A 95 -15.37 -23.45 -24.23
C ARG A 95 -15.27 -24.94 -24.55
N ARG A 96 -14.27 -25.64 -24.00
CA ARG A 96 -14.12 -27.09 -24.18
C ARG A 96 -15.30 -27.85 -23.57
N ASP A 97 -15.72 -27.49 -22.37
CA ASP A 97 -16.87 -28.12 -21.71
C ASP A 97 -18.15 -27.94 -22.54
N ILE A 98 -18.38 -26.75 -23.11
CA ILE A 98 -19.51 -26.50 -24.02
C ILE A 98 -19.41 -27.37 -25.29
N GLU A 99 -18.23 -27.48 -25.89
CA GLU A 99 -18.02 -28.33 -27.07
C GLU A 99 -18.28 -29.81 -26.76
N GLN A 100 -17.79 -30.29 -25.62
CA GLN A 100 -18.02 -31.65 -25.15
C GLN A 100 -19.51 -31.91 -24.90
N LEU A 101 -20.21 -31.02 -24.19
CA LEU A 101 -21.66 -31.15 -23.95
C LEU A 101 -22.46 -31.13 -25.25
N ARG A 102 -22.05 -30.33 -26.24
CA ARG A 102 -22.67 -30.32 -27.58
C ARG A 102 -22.48 -31.66 -28.29
N ALA A 103 -21.27 -32.24 -28.22
CA ALA A 103 -20.98 -33.55 -28.80
C ALA A 103 -21.77 -34.67 -28.11
N GLU A 104 -21.82 -34.69 -26.78
CA GLU A 104 -22.63 -35.64 -25.99
C GLU A 104 -24.12 -35.52 -26.33
N THR A 105 -24.63 -34.29 -26.43
CA THR A 105 -26.02 -34.03 -26.82
C THR A 105 -26.32 -34.54 -28.24
N ALA A 106 -25.40 -34.35 -29.19
CA ALA A 106 -25.56 -34.85 -30.55
C ALA A 106 -25.56 -36.39 -30.58
N HIS A 107 -24.67 -37.02 -29.81
CA HIS A 107 -24.60 -38.47 -29.67
C HIS A 107 -25.91 -39.03 -29.09
N HIS A 108 -26.41 -38.48 -27.99
CA HIS A 108 -27.69 -38.89 -27.39
C HIS A 108 -28.87 -38.71 -28.33
N LYS A 109 -28.92 -37.63 -29.13
CA LYS A 109 -29.97 -37.46 -30.14
C LYS A 109 -29.96 -38.60 -31.15
N VAL A 110 -28.79 -39.02 -31.62
CA VAL A 110 -28.65 -40.14 -32.57
C VAL A 110 -29.12 -41.45 -31.93
N ASP A 111 -28.72 -41.73 -30.70
CA ASP A 111 -29.12 -42.94 -29.99
C ASP A 111 -30.64 -42.99 -29.76
N ILE A 112 -31.24 -41.87 -29.34
CA ILE A 112 -32.69 -41.75 -29.17
C ILE A 112 -33.41 -42.03 -30.49
N ILE A 113 -32.97 -41.45 -31.60
CA ILE A 113 -33.56 -41.70 -32.93
C ILE A 113 -33.45 -43.18 -33.30
N LYS A 114 -32.28 -43.80 -33.11
CA LYS A 114 -32.05 -45.22 -33.42
C LYS A 114 -33.00 -46.13 -32.64
N TRP A 115 -33.10 -45.94 -31.32
CA TRP A 115 -33.95 -46.77 -30.47
C TRP A 115 -35.44 -46.52 -30.69
N THR A 116 -35.86 -45.27 -30.91
CA THR A 116 -37.25 -44.94 -31.21
C THR A 116 -37.71 -45.53 -32.55
N LEU A 117 -36.89 -45.47 -33.60
CA LEU A 117 -37.18 -46.14 -34.87
C LEU A 117 -37.31 -47.67 -34.70
N GLY A 118 -36.40 -48.28 -33.94
CA GLY A 118 -36.47 -49.71 -33.62
C GLY A 118 -37.76 -50.10 -32.88
N ALA A 119 -38.15 -49.30 -31.89
CA ALA A 119 -39.39 -49.51 -31.14
C ALA A 119 -40.64 -49.35 -32.02
N LEU A 120 -40.69 -48.35 -32.90
CA LEU A 120 -41.79 -48.15 -33.86
C LEU A 120 -41.95 -49.33 -34.82
N LEU A 121 -40.84 -49.86 -35.35
CA LEU A 121 -40.86 -51.04 -36.20
C LEU A 121 -41.36 -52.28 -35.46
N ALA A 122 -40.90 -52.50 -34.23
CA ALA A 122 -41.38 -53.60 -33.39
C ALA A 122 -42.88 -53.48 -33.11
N TYR A 123 -43.37 -52.27 -32.80
CA TYR A 123 -44.79 -51.99 -32.61
C TYR A 123 -45.62 -52.27 -33.88
N ALA A 124 -45.12 -51.88 -35.06
CA ALA A 124 -45.79 -52.17 -36.34
C ALA A 124 -45.89 -53.68 -36.63
N VAL A 125 -44.82 -54.44 -36.35
CA VAL A 125 -44.83 -55.91 -36.49
C VAL A 125 -45.83 -56.56 -35.53
N LEU A 126 -45.89 -56.09 -34.28
CA LEU A 126 -46.84 -56.60 -33.29
C LEU A 126 -48.30 -56.38 -33.70
N THR A 127 -48.64 -55.19 -34.20
CA THR A 127 -50.02 -54.88 -34.63
C THR A 127 -50.43 -55.66 -35.88
N LEU A 128 -49.54 -55.80 -36.87
CA LEU A 128 -49.79 -56.65 -38.04
C LEU A 128 -49.96 -58.13 -37.65
N GLY A 129 -49.13 -58.64 -36.74
CA GLY A 129 -49.26 -59.99 -36.21
C GLY A 129 -50.60 -60.23 -35.50
N ALA A 130 -51.05 -59.25 -34.70
CA ALA A 130 -52.35 -59.31 -34.04
C ALA A 130 -53.52 -59.31 -35.04
N MET A 131 -53.46 -58.49 -36.10
CA MET A 131 -54.50 -58.50 -37.14
C MET A 131 -54.55 -59.83 -37.88
N ARG A 132 -53.39 -60.40 -38.24
CA ARG A 132 -53.29 -61.71 -38.90
C ARG A 132 -53.93 -62.83 -38.08
N PHE A 133 -53.75 -62.80 -36.75
CA PHE A 133 -54.31 -63.77 -35.81
C PHE A 133 -55.81 -63.63 -35.60
N LEU A 134 -56.36 -62.41 -35.70
CA LEU A 134 -57.80 -62.17 -35.53
C LEU A 134 -58.63 -62.44 -36.80
N VAL A 135 -58.03 -62.30 -37.99
CA VAL A 135 -58.72 -62.43 -39.29
C VAL A 135 -58.55 -63.82 -39.92
N GLY A 136 -57.49 -64.55 -39.58
CA GLY A 136 -57.21 -65.90 -40.09
C GLY A 136 -57.58 -66.98 -39.09
#